data_AF-A0AAV4CBS9-F1
#
_entry.id   AF-A0AAV4CBS9-F1
#
_cell.length_a   1.000
_cell.length_b   1.000
_cell.length_c   1.000
_cell.angle_alpha   90.00
_cell.angle_beta   90.00
_cell.angle_gamma   90.00
#
_symmetry.space_group_name_H-M   'P 1'
#
loop_
_entity.id
_entity.type
_entity.pdbx_description
1 polymer ?
#
loop_
_entity_poly.entity_id
_entity_poly.type
_entity_poly.pdbx_seq_one_letter_code
_entity_poly.pdbx_strand_id
1 'polypeptide(L)'
;MYCRKAKLKFPLKSILEEYKCGKARFLTMLEESDDPVVKTVQPSLKSQRKWKVTEAVDEAKECLKLKEVIGQTQTDRRGLGSTKAKWWSKTEGKEKKGPDHR
;
A
#
# COMPACT_ATOMS: atom_id res chain seq x y z
N MET A 1 35.29 -23.42 -17.64
CA MET A 1 33.93 -24.01 -17.69
C MET A 1 32.91 -22.96 -17.25
N TYR A 2 32.21 -22.29 -18.17
CA TYR A 2 31.13 -21.37 -17.80
C TYR A 2 29.84 -22.17 -17.57
N CYS A 3 29.23 -22.00 -16.40
CA CYS A 3 28.06 -22.77 -15.99
C CYS A 3 26.83 -22.39 -16.86
N ARG A 4 26.42 -23.26 -17.79
CA ARG A 4 25.22 -23.06 -18.64
C ARG A 4 23.89 -23.00 -17.87
N LYS A 5 23.88 -23.50 -16.62
CA LYS A 5 22.68 -23.64 -15.77
C LYS A 5 22.56 -22.57 -14.68
N ALA A 6 23.59 -21.75 -14.44
CA ALA A 6 23.53 -20.63 -13.49
C ALA A 6 22.98 -19.36 -14.15
N LYS A 7 21.90 -19.47 -14.91
CA LYS A 7 21.20 -18.28 -15.42
C LYS A 7 20.35 -17.74 -14.29
N LEU A 8 20.79 -16.63 -13.68
CA LEU A 8 19.98 -15.88 -12.72
C LEU A 8 18.63 -15.59 -13.37
N LYS A 9 17.55 -16.05 -12.73
CA LYS A 9 16.20 -15.76 -13.20
C LYS A 9 15.90 -14.31 -12.84
N PHE A 10 15.48 -13.54 -13.83
CA PHE A 10 15.07 -12.17 -13.58
C PHE A 10 13.87 -12.16 -12.61
N PRO A 11 13.92 -11.40 -11.50
CA PRO A 11 12.91 -11.46 -10.45
C PRO A 11 11.67 -10.63 -10.84
N LEU A 12 10.96 -11.06 -11.88
CA LEU A 12 9.78 -10.37 -12.41
C LEU A 12 8.70 -10.10 -11.36
N LYS A 13 8.56 -11.00 -10.37
CA LYS A 13 7.57 -10.86 -9.28
C LYS A 13 7.90 -9.68 -8.37
N SER A 14 9.15 -9.58 -7.92
CA SER A 14 9.61 -8.50 -7.04
C SER A 14 9.48 -7.14 -7.73
N ILE A 15 9.87 -7.03 -9.00
CA ILE A 15 9.73 -5.79 -9.77
C ILE A 15 8.27 -5.41 -9.96
N LEU A 16 7.39 -6.39 -10.18
CA LEU A 16 5.95 -6.16 -10.29
C LEU A 16 5.37 -5.66 -8.96
N GLU A 17 5.81 -6.23 -7.84
CA GLU A 17 5.41 -5.79 -6.49
C GLU A 17 5.85 -4.35 -6.22
N GLU A 18 7.10 -4.00 -6.55
CA GLU A 18 7.60 -2.62 -6.45
C GLU A 18 6.83 -1.66 -7.35
N TYR A 19 6.53 -2.06 -8.59
CA TYR A 19 5.70 -1.26 -9.50
C TYR A 19 4.31 -0.99 -8.90
N LYS A 20 3.66 -2.03 -8.37
CA LYS A 20 2.33 -1.90 -7.77
C LYS A 20 2.36 -1.02 -6.52
N CYS A 21 3.32 -1.27 -5.64
CA CYS A 21 3.52 -0.50 -4.43
C CYS A 21 3.78 0.98 -4.74
N GLY A 22 4.68 1.27 -5.67
CA GLY A 22 4.99 2.64 -6.09
C GLY A 22 3.79 3.37 -6.70
N LYS A 23 2.97 2.67 -7.49
CA LYS A 23 1.74 3.24 -8.06
C LYS A 23 0.68 3.52 -6.99
N ALA A 24 0.45 2.58 -6.07
CA ALA A 24 -0.48 2.76 -4.96
C ALA A 24 -0.05 3.93 -4.05
N ARG A 25 1.24 3.99 -3.71
CA ARG A 25 1.82 5.09 -2.94
C ARG A 25 1.67 6.44 -3.64
N PHE A 26 1.91 6.48 -4.94
CA PHE A 26 1.76 7.73 -5.69
C PHE A 26 0.30 8.20 -5.71
N LEU A 27 -0.67 7.29 -5.78
CA LEU A 27 -2.09 7.65 -5.68
C LEU A 27 -2.41 8.25 -4.31
N THR A 28 -2.04 7.57 -3.23
CA THR A 28 -2.31 8.05 -1.86
C THR A 28 -1.62 9.39 -1.58
N MET A 29 -0.41 9.60 -2.11
CA MET A 29 0.29 10.88 -2.02
C MET A 29 -0.46 12.02 -2.73
N LEU A 30 -1.05 11.76 -3.89
CA LEU A 30 -1.83 12.77 -4.63
C LEU A 30 -3.14 13.11 -3.91
N GLU A 31 -3.83 12.11 -3.37
CA GLU A 31 -5.07 12.28 -2.60
C GLU A 31 -4.84 13.08 -1.30
N GLU A 32 -3.68 12.91 -0.67
CA GLU A 32 -3.29 13.54 0.58
C GLU A 32 -2.30 14.69 0.40
N SER A 33 -2.20 15.22 -0.82
CA SER A 33 -1.41 16.41 -1.11
C SER A 33 -1.95 17.59 -0.31
N ASP A 34 -1.04 18.40 0.24
CA ASP A 34 -1.39 19.66 0.92
C ASP A 34 -1.78 20.75 -0.08
N ASP A 35 -1.36 20.59 -1.35
CA ASP A 35 -1.73 21.49 -2.45
C ASP A 35 -3.17 21.19 -2.92
N PRO A 36 -4.10 22.17 -2.79
CA PRO A 36 -5.50 21.99 -3.15
C PRO A 36 -5.72 21.78 -4.66
N VAL A 37 -4.85 22.33 -5.51
CA VAL A 37 -4.94 22.15 -6.96
C VAL A 37 -4.60 20.71 -7.32
N VAL A 38 -3.52 20.18 -6.76
CA VAL A 38 -3.11 18.77 -6.97
C VAL A 38 -4.20 17.81 -6.48
N LYS A 39 -4.77 18.10 -5.31
CA LYS A 39 -5.83 17.30 -4.70
C LYS A 39 -7.14 17.33 -5.50
N THR A 40 -7.43 18.44 -6.19
CA THR A 40 -8.64 18.59 -7.02
C THR A 40 -8.47 17.95 -8.39
N VAL A 41 -7.31 18.14 -9.03
CA VAL A 41 -7.07 17.68 -10.40
C VAL A 41 -6.85 16.17 -10.46
N GLN A 42 -6.21 15.58 -9.44
CA GLN A 42 -5.90 14.14 -9.32
C GLN A 42 -5.66 13.45 -10.68
N PRO A 43 -4.45 13.57 -11.26
CA PRO A 43 -4.19 13.05 -12.59
C PRO A 43 -4.46 11.54 -12.67
N SER A 44 -5.15 11.11 -13.73
CA SER A 44 -5.47 9.70 -13.93
C SER A 44 -4.20 8.86 -14.05
N LEU A 45 -4.00 7.94 -13.10
CA LEU A 45 -2.82 7.07 -13.12
C LEU A 45 -2.98 5.98 -14.17
N LYS A 46 -2.06 5.97 -15.15
CA LYS A 46 -1.94 4.84 -16.07
C LYS A 46 -1.44 3.62 -15.29
N SER A 47 -2.30 2.60 -15.23
CA SER A 47 -2.03 1.26 -14.70
C SER A 47 -2.11 0.21 -15.81
N GLN A 48 -1.83 -1.05 -15.48
CA GLN A 48 -1.99 -2.16 -16.43
C GLN A 48 -3.47 -2.47 -16.68
N ARG A 49 -3.79 -3.02 -17.86
CA ARG A 49 -5.15 -3.46 -18.21
C ARG A 49 -5.76 -4.43 -17.19
N LYS A 50 -4.96 -5.32 -16.59
CA LYS A 50 -5.43 -6.33 -15.62
C LYS A 50 -5.45 -5.84 -14.17
N TRP A 51 -4.89 -4.68 -13.88
CA TRP A 51 -4.76 -4.19 -12.50
C TRP A 51 -4.93 -2.68 -12.45
N LYS A 52 -5.98 -2.24 -11.77
CA LYS A 52 -6.27 -0.83 -11.54
C LYS A 52 -5.84 -0.44 -10.14
N VAL A 53 -5.12 0.68 -10.05
CA VAL A 53 -4.54 1.17 -8.80
C VAL A 53 -5.64 1.65 -7.86
N THR A 54 -6.64 2.35 -8.39
CA THR A 54 -7.77 2.89 -7.61
C THR A 54 -8.53 1.77 -6.90
N GLU A 55 -8.95 0.75 -7.65
CA GLU A 55 -9.69 -0.41 -7.10
C GLU A 55 -8.88 -1.11 -5.99
N ALA A 56 -7.57 -1.32 -6.21
CA ALA A 56 -6.71 -1.98 -5.21
C ALA A 56 -6.49 -1.12 -3.95
N VAL A 57 -6.39 0.20 -4.10
CA VAL A 57 -6.24 1.12 -2.97
C VAL A 57 -7.55 1.24 -2.20
N ASP A 58 -8.70 1.27 -2.88
CA ASP A 58 -10.01 1.32 -2.26
C ASP A 58 -10.32 0.04 -1.48
N GLU A 59 -10.05 -1.13 -2.05
CA GLU A 59 -10.15 -2.42 -1.35
C GLU A 59 -9.26 -2.46 -0.10
N ALA A 60 -8.03 -1.94 -0.18
CA ALA A 60 -7.13 -1.84 0.97
C ALA A 60 -7.68 -0.90 2.05
N LYS A 61 -8.24 0.26 1.67
CA LYS A 61 -8.90 1.20 2.59
C LYS A 61 -10.13 0.56 3.25
N GLU A 62 -10.93 -0.19 2.51
CA GLU A 62 -12.07 -0.94 3.04
C GLU A 62 -11.65 -2.00 4.04
N CYS A 63 -10.61 -2.78 3.73
CA CYS A 63 -10.05 -3.75 4.68
C CYS A 63 -9.56 -3.07 5.97
N LEU A 64 -8.96 -1.89 5.88
CA LEU A 64 -8.54 -1.12 7.05
C LEU A 64 -9.73 -0.65 7.88
N LYS A 65 -10.80 -0.15 7.25
CA LYS A 65 -12.06 0.22 7.94
C LYS A 65 -12.71 -1.00 8.60
N LEU A 66 -12.79 -2.12 7.90
CA LEU A 66 -13.34 -3.36 8.44
C LEU A 66 -12.53 -3.84 9.65
N LYS A 67 -11.21 -3.69 9.62
CA LYS A 67 -10.33 -3.98 10.77
C LYS A 67 -10.60 -3.06 11.96
N GLU A 68 -10.96 -1.79 11.73
CA GLU A 68 -11.41 -0.90 12.81
C GLU A 68 -12.72 -1.37 13.45
N VAL A 69 -13.69 -1.79 12.64
CA VAL A 69 -15.00 -2.28 13.11
C VAL A 69 -14.85 -3.55 13.94
N ILE A 70 -14.05 -4.50 13.45
CA ILE A 70 -13.76 -5.75 14.18
C ILE A 70 -13.00 -5.46 15.49
N GLY A 71 -12.22 -4.37 15.51
CA GLY A 71 -11.37 -4.03 16.62
C GLY A 71 -10.08 -4.85 16.64
N GLN A 72 -9.38 -4.78 17.77
CA GLN A 72 -8.06 -5.38 17.89
C GLN A 72 -8.18 -6.87 18.16
N THR A 73 -7.90 -7.68 17.13
CA THR A 73 -7.86 -9.14 17.28
C THR A 73 -6.57 -9.58 17.96
N GLN A 74 -6.67 -10.66 18.73
CA GLN A 74 -5.51 -11.28 19.32
C GLN A 74 -4.64 -11.88 18.21
N THR A 75 -3.47 -11.31 18.00
CA THR A 75 -2.42 -11.93 17.19
C THR A 75 -1.58 -12.84 18.08
N ASP A 76 -1.49 -14.12 17.74
CA ASP A 76 -0.70 -15.14 18.44
C ASP A 76 -1.13 -15.36 19.91
N ARG A 77 -0.25 -15.93 20.74
CA ARG A 77 -0.48 -16.16 22.18
C ARG A 77 -0.06 -14.95 23.04
N ARG A 78 -0.13 -13.73 22.51
CA ARG A 78 0.27 -12.51 23.22
C ARG A 78 -0.76 -11.98 24.23
N GLY A 79 -1.96 -12.56 24.26
CA GLY A 79 -3.05 -12.09 25.13
C GLY A 79 -3.63 -10.72 24.69
N LEU A 80 -4.57 -10.22 25.48
CA LEU A 80 -5.23 -8.92 25.25
C LEU A 80 -4.31 -7.76 25.67
N GLY A 81 -4.28 -6.69 24.87
CA GLY A 81 -3.58 -5.44 25.23
C GLY A 81 -2.07 -5.40 24.96
N SER A 82 -1.46 -6.46 24.42
CA SER A 82 -0.01 -6.51 24.16
C SER A 82 0.44 -5.60 23.01
N THR A 83 -0.45 -5.24 22.08
CA THR A 83 -0.12 -4.39 20.92
C THR A 83 -0.93 -3.09 20.93
N LYS A 84 -0.36 -2.01 20.41
CA LYS A 84 -1.09 -0.75 20.19
C LYS A 84 -1.75 -0.80 18.82
N ALA A 85 -3.07 -0.71 18.76
CA ALA A 85 -3.78 -0.57 17.49
C ALA A 85 -3.59 0.84 16.91
N LYS A 86 -3.19 0.91 15.64
CA LYS A 86 -3.29 2.12 14.82
C LYS A 86 -4.56 2.02 13.99
N TRP A 87 -5.43 3.01 14.14
CA TRP A 87 -6.73 3.10 13.49
C TRP A 87 -6.63 4.05 12.31
N TRP A 88 -7.08 3.62 11.13
CA TRP A 88 -7.09 4.40 9.89
C TRP A 88 -7.84 5.74 10.00
N SER A 89 -8.91 5.78 10.79
CA SER A 89 -9.65 6.99 11.14
C SER A 89 -8.82 8.01 11.92
N LYS A 90 -7.82 7.53 12.69
CA LYS A 90 -6.95 8.36 13.54
C LYS A 90 -5.60 8.67 12.93
N THR A 91 -5.26 8.09 11.77
CA THR A 91 -4.02 8.41 11.08
C THR A 91 -4.17 9.73 10.32
N GLU A 92 -3.11 10.53 10.27
CA GLU A 92 -3.08 11.77 9.50
C GLU A 92 -1.71 11.96 8.82
N GLY A 93 -1.70 12.75 7.74
CA GLY A 93 -0.49 13.09 7.02
C GLY A 93 0.30 11.87 6.56
N LYS A 94 1.60 11.82 6.91
CA LYS A 94 2.54 10.80 6.42
C LYS A 94 2.13 9.35 6.73
N GLU A 95 1.38 9.12 7.81
CA GLU A 95 0.94 7.77 8.16
C GLU A 95 -0.09 7.21 7.18
N LYS A 96 -0.87 8.07 6.53
CA LYS A 96 -1.84 7.66 5.51
C LYS A 96 -1.20 7.54 4.11
N LYS A 97 -0.18 8.36 3.82
CA LYS A 97 0.63 8.30 2.58
C LYS A 97 1.38 6.98 2.39
N GLY A 98 1.62 6.24 3.49
CA GLY A 98 2.33 4.95 3.51
C GLY A 98 3.82 5.10 3.85
N PRO A 99 4.50 4.01 4.27
CA PRO A 99 5.90 4.06 4.67
C PRO A 99 6.84 4.35 3.49
N ASP A 100 7.78 5.28 3.70
CA ASP A 100 8.90 5.51 2.78
C ASP A 100 9.95 4.41 2.95
N HIS A 101 9.94 3.43 2.05
CA HIS A 101 11.09 2.53 1.89
C HIS A 101 12.17 3.29 1.11
N ARG A 102 13.21 3.72 1.82
CA ARG A 102 14.48 4.20 1.23
C ARG A 102 15.48 3.06 1.17
#